data_AF-A0A497QKJ1-F1
#
_entry.id   AF-A0A497QKJ1-F1
#
_cell.length_a   1.000
_cell.length_b   1.000
_cell.length_c   1.000
_cell.angle_alpha   90.00
_cell.angle_beta   90.00
_cell.angle_gamma   90.00
#
_symmetry.space_group_name_H-M   'P 1'
#
loop_
_entity.id
_entity.type
_entity.pdbx_description
1 polymer ?
#
loop_
_entity_poly.entity_id
_entity_poly.type
_entity_poly.pdbx_seq_one_letter_code
_entity_poly.pdbx_strand_id
1 'polypeptide(L)'
;MKIKTIIIPVMLFMLILMVAGCVNDHETSNGNSNAGNWLDDYTPVHSIGTGSDKFWINFPAGQSVQHKTWVTESLEEKPVFFVCHRTGCYGCAAQAERVISLGEIYGEDAVFYDLDDDYAGTATAD
;
A
#
# COMPACT_ATOMS: atom_id res chain seq x y z
N MET A 1 15.52 -26.18 -46.99
CA MET A 1 16.10 -25.02 -46.27
C MET A 1 15.18 -23.79 -46.34
N LYS A 2 13.99 -23.81 -45.73
CA LYS A 2 13.08 -22.63 -45.73
C LYS A 2 12.46 -22.29 -44.36
N ILE A 3 12.50 -23.22 -43.40
CA ILE A 3 11.96 -23.01 -42.05
C ILE A 3 12.80 -22.00 -41.25
N LYS A 4 14.14 -22.08 -41.31
CA LYS A 4 15.02 -21.14 -40.61
C LYS A 4 14.87 -19.68 -41.07
N THR A 5 14.53 -19.46 -42.34
CA THR A 5 14.34 -18.12 -42.92
C THR A 5 13.01 -17.47 -42.50
N ILE A 6 12.03 -18.26 -42.06
CA ILE A 6 10.72 -17.79 -41.58
C ILE A 6 10.72 -17.58 -40.06
N ILE A 7 11.53 -18.33 -39.31
CA ILE A 7 11.61 -18.21 -37.84
C ILE A 7 12.17 -16.85 -37.41
N ILE A 8 13.16 -16.31 -38.13
CA ILE A 8 13.80 -15.03 -37.80
C ILE A 8 12.82 -13.84 -37.85
N PRO A 9 12.03 -13.63 -38.92
CA PRO A 9 11.06 -12.53 -38.95
C PRO A 9 9.92 -12.73 -37.93
N VAL A 10 9.51 -13.97 -37.64
CA VAL A 10 8.46 -14.25 -36.65
C VAL A 10 8.92 -13.96 -35.22
N MET A 11 10.14 -14.37 -34.86
CA MET A 11 10.75 -14.04 -33.56
C MET A 11 10.94 -12.53 -33.39
N LEU A 12 11.38 -11.83 -34.44
CA LEU A 12 11.53 -10.38 -34.42
C LEU A 12 10.18 -9.67 -34.23
N PHE A 13 9.13 -10.13 -34.92
CA PHE A 13 7.78 -9.62 -34.77
C PHE A 13 7.24 -9.85 -33.35
N MET A 14 7.49 -11.01 -32.75
CA MET A 14 7.08 -11.32 -31.38
C MET A 14 7.83 -10.47 -30.34
N LEU A 15 9.12 -10.20 -30.57
CA LEU A 15 9.92 -9.31 -29.72
C LEU A 15 9.42 -7.86 -29.79
N ILE A 16 9.02 -7.38 -30.98
CA ILE A 16 8.42 -6.05 -31.15
C ILE A 16 7.09 -5.94 -30.38
N LEU A 17 6.27 -7.00 -30.38
CA LEU A 17 5.02 -7.03 -29.61
C LEU A 17 5.24 -7.00 -28.09
N MET A 18 6.32 -7.62 -27.58
CA MET A 18 6.64 -7.58 -26.15
C MET A 18 7.16 -6.22 -25.67
N VAL A 19 7.81 -5.44 -26.53
CA VAL A 19 8.25 -4.06 -26.20
C VAL A 19 7.10 -3.06 -26.32
N ALA A 20 6.12 -3.31 -27.19
CA ALA A 20 4.93 -2.48 -27.34
C ALA A 20 3.92 -2.58 -26.16
N GLY A 21 4.03 -3.61 -25.32
CA GLY A 21 3.13 -3.82 -24.18
C GLY A 21 3.42 -2.99 -22.92
N CYS A 22 4.57 -2.30 -22.86
CA CYS A 22 4.98 -1.52 -21.68
C CYS A 22 4.91 0.00 -21.85
N VAL A 23 4.28 0.51 -22.92
CA VAL A 23 4.02 1.95 -23.07
C VAL A 23 2.52 2.16 -23.21
N ASN A 24 1.83 2.01 -22.09
CA ASN A 24 0.53 2.62 -21.90
C ASN A 24 0.71 3.74 -20.87
N ASP A 25 1.20 4.89 -21.33
CA ASP A 25 0.70 6.13 -20.77
C ASP A 25 -0.77 6.18 -21.19
N HIS A 26 -1.66 5.89 -20.25
CA HIS A 26 -3.09 6.04 -20.47
C HIS A 26 -3.42 7.54 -20.52
N GLU A 27 -3.15 8.16 -21.66
CA GLU A 27 -3.86 9.37 -22.07
C GLU A 27 -5.25 8.95 -22.57
N THR A 28 -6.18 8.79 -21.64
CA THR A 28 -7.59 8.95 -21.97
C THR A 28 -7.87 10.43 -22.12
N SER A 29 -7.69 10.92 -23.33
CA SER A 29 -8.33 12.14 -23.80
C SER A 29 -9.70 11.77 -24.37
N ASN A 30 -10.74 11.93 -23.56
CA ASN A 30 -11.84 12.85 -23.85
C ASN A 30 -13.00 12.60 -22.86
N GLY A 31 -13.00 13.39 -21.79
CA GLY A 31 -14.03 13.42 -20.77
C GLY A 31 -13.76 14.54 -19.79
N ASN A 32 -13.69 15.78 -20.29
CA ASN A 32 -13.72 17.03 -19.51
C ASN A 32 -13.11 16.94 -18.09
N SER A 33 -11.78 16.78 -18.02
CA SER A 33 -11.04 16.70 -16.77
C SER A 33 -10.92 18.09 -16.12
N ASN A 34 -11.96 18.43 -15.36
CA ASN A 34 -11.88 19.42 -14.27
C ASN A 34 -12.08 18.74 -12.90
N ALA A 35 -11.79 17.44 -12.82
CA ALA A 35 -11.62 16.77 -11.54
C ALA A 35 -10.13 16.75 -11.24
N GLY A 36 -9.65 17.74 -10.49
CA GLY A 36 -8.35 17.65 -9.83
C GLY A 36 -8.27 16.31 -9.10
N ASN A 37 -7.09 15.69 -9.10
CA ASN A 37 -6.85 14.56 -8.22
C ASN A 37 -7.25 15.01 -6.81
N TRP A 38 -8.21 14.33 -6.19
CA TRP A 38 -8.75 14.74 -4.89
C TRP A 38 -7.65 14.85 -3.83
N LEU A 39 -6.54 14.13 -4.00
CA LEU A 39 -5.36 14.21 -3.16
C LEU A 39 -4.61 15.55 -3.31
N ASP A 40 -4.62 16.14 -4.51
CA ASP A 40 -4.00 17.43 -4.78
C ASP A 40 -4.77 18.57 -4.10
N ASP A 41 -6.08 18.39 -3.91
CA ASP A 41 -6.97 19.34 -3.23
C ASP A 41 -7.24 18.99 -1.75
N TYR A 42 -6.73 17.85 -1.27
CA TYR A 42 -6.96 17.40 0.10
C TYR A 42 -6.09 18.17 1.08
N THR A 43 -6.72 19.07 1.84
CA THR A 43 -6.10 19.69 3.01
C THR A 43 -6.63 19.00 4.27
N PRO A 44 -5.80 18.26 5.02
CA PRO A 44 -6.26 17.60 6.22
C PRO A 44 -6.61 18.63 7.30
N VAL A 45 -7.70 18.39 8.03
CA VAL A 45 -8.17 19.26 9.14
C VAL A 45 -7.13 19.34 10.28
N HIS A 46 -6.29 18.32 10.40
CA HIS A 46 -5.18 18.26 11.33
C HIS A 46 -3.88 18.03 10.56
N SER A 47 -2.77 18.60 11.03
CA SER A 47 -1.45 18.36 10.43
C SER A 47 -1.16 16.86 10.39
N ILE A 48 -1.03 16.29 9.19
CA ILE A 48 -0.54 14.92 9.03
C ILE A 48 0.98 14.98 9.18
N GLY A 49 1.52 14.14 10.06
CA GLY A 49 2.95 14.00 10.24
C GLY A 49 3.61 13.42 8.99
N THR A 50 4.14 14.28 8.11
CA THR A 50 4.87 13.85 6.91
C THR A 50 6.39 13.78 7.11
N GLY A 51 6.88 14.21 8.28
CA GLY A 51 8.29 14.13 8.68
C GLY A 51 8.64 12.74 9.23
N SER A 52 9.88 12.31 9.00
CA SER A 52 10.42 11.05 9.53
C SER A 52 10.39 10.95 11.07
N ASP A 53 10.21 12.08 11.75
CA ASP A 53 10.11 12.25 13.20
C ASP A 53 8.66 12.36 13.72
N LYS A 54 7.65 12.34 12.83
CA LYS A 54 6.24 12.66 13.18
C LYS A 54 5.33 11.45 13.34
N PHE A 55 5.74 10.27 12.88
CA PHE A 55 5.14 9.03 13.35
C PHE A 55 5.79 8.67 14.68
N TRP A 56 4.96 8.35 15.69
CA TRP A 56 5.36 8.08 17.08
C TRP A 56 6.11 6.75 17.21
N ILE A 57 7.24 6.63 16.53
CA ILE A 57 8.14 5.51 16.65
C ILE A 57 9.49 6.12 17.00
N ASN A 58 9.74 6.30 18.30
CA ASN A 58 11.09 6.46 18.81
C ASN A 58 11.86 5.17 18.52
N PHE A 59 12.30 5.01 17.28
CA PHE A 59 13.19 3.93 16.91
C PHE A 59 14.56 4.25 17.49
N PRO A 60 15.23 3.33 18.20
CA PRO A 60 16.56 3.58 18.71
C PRO A 60 17.48 3.98 17.55
N ALA A 61 18.03 5.20 17.64
CA ALA A 61 18.83 5.79 16.57
C ALA A 61 20.01 4.86 16.20
N GLY A 62 20.20 4.64 14.91
CA GLY A 62 21.33 3.86 14.38
C GLY A 62 21.07 2.35 14.19
N GLN A 63 19.85 1.86 14.44
CA GLN A 63 19.46 0.49 14.07
C GLN A 63 18.72 0.46 12.73
N SER A 64 19.04 -0.53 11.88
CA SER A 64 18.26 -0.81 10.68
C SER A 64 16.89 -1.35 11.10
N VAL A 65 15.82 -0.72 10.62
CA VAL A 65 14.45 -1.22 10.81
C VAL A 65 14.33 -2.54 10.05
N GLN A 66 14.10 -3.62 10.78
CA GLN A 66 13.81 -4.93 10.18
C GLN A 66 12.30 -5.15 10.25
N HIS A 67 11.63 -4.96 9.11
CA HIS A 67 10.22 -5.29 8.98
C HIS A 67 10.04 -6.81 8.92
N LYS A 68 8.97 -7.34 9.54
CA LYS A 68 8.64 -8.76 9.40
C LYS A 68 8.26 -9.05 7.95
N THR A 69 8.65 -10.21 7.44
CA THR A 69 8.43 -10.60 6.03
C THR A 69 6.97 -10.49 5.60
N TRP A 70 6.02 -10.86 6.47
CA TRP A 70 4.59 -10.75 6.15
C TRP A 70 4.10 -9.31 5.95
N VAL A 71 4.77 -8.32 6.58
CA VAL A 71 4.47 -6.89 6.37
C VAL A 71 4.96 -6.46 4.99
N THR A 72 6.20 -6.83 4.64
CA THR A 72 6.81 -6.44 3.36
C THR A 72 6.09 -7.11 2.19
N GLU A 73 5.74 -8.39 2.31
CA GLU A 73 4.96 -9.12 1.30
C GLU A 73 3.60 -8.47 1.05
N SER A 74 2.91 -8.02 2.12
CA SER A 74 1.61 -7.36 1.97
C SER A 74 1.72 -6.00 1.30
N LEU A 75 2.75 -5.23 1.63
CA LEU A 75 3.02 -3.92 1.03
C LEU A 75 3.40 -4.01 -0.45
N GLU A 76 3.94 -5.15 -0.90
CA GLU A 76 4.20 -5.42 -2.32
C GLU A 76 2.89 -5.65 -3.11
N GLU A 77 1.82 -6.10 -2.43
CA GLU A 77 0.54 -6.41 -3.07
C GLU A 77 -0.42 -5.22 -3.06
N LYS A 78 -0.66 -4.61 -1.89
CA LYS A 78 -1.64 -3.53 -1.72
C LYS A 78 -1.41 -2.74 -0.43
N PRO A 79 -2.08 -1.57 -0.25
CA PRO A 79 -1.99 -0.82 1.00
C PRO A 79 -2.32 -1.69 2.21
N VAL A 80 -1.59 -1.47 3.31
CA VAL A 80 -1.76 -2.24 4.55
C VAL A 80 -2.29 -1.34 5.65
N PHE A 81 -3.34 -1.80 6.33
CA PHE A 81 -3.95 -1.16 7.48
C PHE A 81 -3.78 -2.02 8.72
N PHE A 82 -3.34 -1.41 9.83
CA PHE A 82 -3.18 -2.07 11.12
C PHE A 82 -4.15 -1.49 12.13
N VAL A 83 -4.85 -2.35 12.86
CA VAL A 83 -5.42 -1.99 14.16
C VAL A 83 -4.63 -2.67 15.26
N CYS A 84 -3.92 -1.88 16.05
CA CYS A 84 -3.21 -2.35 17.23
C CYS A 84 -4.07 -2.05 18.45
N HIS A 85 -4.47 -3.08 19.20
CA HIS A 85 -5.27 -2.93 20.40
C HIS A 85 -4.86 -3.92 21.49
N ARG A 86 -5.50 -3.83 22.65
CA ARG A 86 -5.33 -4.79 23.75
C ARG A 86 -6.69 -5.33 24.14
N THR A 87 -6.83 -6.65 24.20
CA THR A 87 -8.02 -7.30 24.72
C THR A 87 -8.35 -6.78 26.13
N GLY A 88 -9.61 -6.39 26.32
CA GLY A 88 -10.09 -5.77 27.56
C GLY A 88 -9.84 -4.26 27.67
N CYS A 89 -9.17 -3.62 26.70
CA CYS A 89 -9.11 -2.17 26.59
C CYS A 89 -10.49 -1.62 26.15
N TYR A 90 -11.18 -0.95 27.08
CA TYR A 90 -12.50 -0.37 26.81
C TYR A 90 -12.51 0.59 25.60
N GLY A 91 -11.49 1.45 25.50
CA GLY A 91 -11.37 2.42 24.41
C GLY A 91 -10.94 1.83 23.06
N CYS A 92 -10.43 0.60 23.05
CA CYS A 92 -9.87 -0.01 21.85
C CYS A 92 -10.89 -0.89 21.11
N ALA A 93 -11.88 -1.45 21.82
CA ALA A 93 -12.91 -2.32 21.23
C ALA A 93 -13.61 -1.66 20.03
N ALA A 94 -14.08 -0.42 20.20
CA ALA A 94 -14.76 0.30 19.12
C ALA A 94 -13.84 0.62 17.93
N GLN A 95 -12.52 0.68 18.13
CA GLN A 95 -11.56 0.89 17.05
C GLN A 95 -11.32 -0.41 16.29
N ALA A 96 -11.10 -1.52 17.01
CA ALA A 96 -10.97 -2.86 16.43
C ALA A 96 -12.20 -3.24 15.60
N GLU A 97 -13.41 -3.09 16.16
CA GLU A 97 -14.66 -3.40 15.45
C GLU A 97 -14.84 -2.59 14.16
N ARG A 98 -14.48 -1.30 14.19
CA ARG A 98 -14.56 -0.44 13.00
C ARG A 98 -13.58 -0.88 11.92
N VAL A 99 -12.38 -1.28 12.31
CA VAL A 99 -11.36 -1.71 11.34
C VAL A 99 -11.70 -3.07 10.74
N ILE A 100 -12.26 -3.98 11.54
CA ILE A 100 -12.83 -5.23 11.02
C ILE A 100 -13.92 -4.93 9.99
N SER A 101 -14.85 -4.01 10.31
CA SER A 101 -15.91 -3.59 9.40
C SER A 101 -15.36 -2.97 8.10
N LEU A 102 -14.25 -2.21 8.18
CA LEU A 102 -13.57 -1.70 6.98
C LEU A 102 -12.95 -2.82 6.16
N GLY A 103 -12.37 -3.84 6.79
CA GLY A 103 -11.82 -5.01 6.10
C GLY A 103 -12.88 -5.82 5.36
N GLU A 104 -14.09 -5.91 5.89
CA GLU A 104 -15.21 -6.56 5.20
C GLU A 104 -15.64 -5.81 3.93
N ILE A 105 -15.48 -4.49 3.90
CA ILE A 105 -15.89 -3.63 2.78
C ILE A 105 -14.76 -3.48 1.76
N TYR A 106 -13.53 -3.30 2.21
CA TYR A 106 -12.38 -2.89 1.40
C TYR A 106 -11.25 -3.94 1.34
N GLY A 107 -11.51 -5.18 1.78
CA GLY A 107 -10.49 -6.24 1.81
C GLY A 107 -9.94 -6.62 0.43
N GLU A 108 -10.66 -6.30 -0.65
CA GLU A 108 -10.13 -6.41 -2.02
C GLU A 108 -9.05 -5.36 -2.30
N ASP A 109 -9.23 -4.13 -1.80
CA ASP A 109 -8.37 -2.97 -2.07
C ASP A 109 -7.19 -2.81 -1.09
N ALA A 110 -7.29 -3.36 0.12
CA ALA A 110 -6.25 -3.26 1.16
C ALA A 110 -6.13 -4.54 2.00
N VAL A 111 -4.95 -4.77 2.60
CA VAL A 111 -4.77 -5.81 3.63
C VAL A 111 -5.04 -5.21 5.00
N PHE A 112 -5.89 -5.85 5.80
CA PHE A 112 -6.21 -5.43 7.16
C PHE A 112 -5.64 -6.43 8.16
N TYR A 113 -4.89 -5.92 9.13
CA TYR A 113 -4.33 -6.69 10.23
C TYR A 113 -4.92 -6.24 11.55
N ASP A 114 -5.51 -7.20 12.26
CA ASP A 114 -5.92 -7.06 13.65
C ASP A 114 -4.80 -7.60 14.56
N LEU A 115 -4.14 -6.68 15.27
CA LEU A 115 -3.02 -6.95 16.16
C LEU A 115 -3.47 -6.71 17.61
N ASP A 116 -3.94 -7.78 18.26
CA ASP A 116 -4.24 -7.80 19.68
C ASP A 116 -2.96 -8.04 20.49
N ASP A 117 -2.72 -7.20 21.50
CA ASP A 117 -1.42 -7.06 22.10
C ASP A 117 -1.34 -7.21 23.63
N ASP A 118 -0.54 -8.19 24.05
CA ASP A 118 0.37 -8.10 25.19
C ASP A 118 1.67 -7.32 24.82
N TYR A 119 2.03 -7.21 23.53
CA TYR A 119 3.21 -6.51 23.00
C TYR A 119 2.98 -5.05 22.65
N ALA A 120 1.92 -4.42 23.17
CA ALA A 120 1.75 -2.99 23.03
C ALA A 120 2.98 -2.45 23.72
N GLY A 121 4.00 -2.09 22.93
CA GLY A 121 5.23 -1.53 23.43
C GLY A 121 4.81 -0.52 24.46
N THR A 122 5.49 -0.48 25.59
CA THR A 122 5.21 0.48 26.66
C THR A 122 5.48 1.90 26.14
N ALA A 123 4.69 2.35 25.18
CA ALA A 123 4.51 3.72 24.81
C ALA A 123 3.63 4.27 25.94
N THR A 124 4.27 4.47 27.09
CA THR A 124 3.83 5.54 27.95
C THR A 124 3.99 6.80 27.12
N ALA A 125 2.86 7.45 26.84
CA ALA A 125 2.90 8.85 26.45
C ALA A 125 3.43 9.60 27.68
N ASP A 126 4.72 9.89 27.66
CA ASP A 126 5.35 10.85 28.56
C ASP A 126 5.02 12.27 28.06
#